data_AF-F0EF36-F1
#
_entry.id   AF-F0EF36-F1
#
_cell.length_a   1.000
_cell.length_b   1.000
_cell.length_c   1.000
_cell.angle_alpha   90.00
_cell.angle_beta   90.00
_cell.angle_gamma   90.00
#
_symmetry.space_group_name_H-M   'P 1'
#
loop_
_entity.id
_entity.type
_entity.pdbx_description
1 polymer ?
#
loop_
_entity_poly.entity_id
_entity_poly.type
_entity_poly.pdbx_seq_one_letter_code
_entity_poly.pdbx_strand_id
1 'polypeptide(L)' 'MTFRQIEEVPEAVCTVHRGAYAEFPKAYVAVIQFVENNGYRIKGPFCESYIDGIWNKESEEEWLTEIQLPVEKISG' A
#
# COMPACT_ATOMS: atom_id res chain seq x y z
N MET A 1 20.12 -17.27 -10.45
CA MET A 1 18.81 -16.69 -10.10
C MET A 1 18.39 -17.32 -8.80
N THR A 2 18.33 -16.53 -7.74
CA THR A 2 17.95 -17.02 -6.41
C THR A 2 16.58 -16.48 -6.10
N PHE A 3 15.62 -17.35 -5.82
CA PHE A 3 14.28 -16.97 -5.44
C PHE A 3 14.17 -16.95 -3.93
N ARG A 4 13.28 -16.09 -3.41
CA ARG A 4 12.91 -16.06 -2.00
C ARG A 4 11.39 -16.19 -1.89
N GLN A 5 10.95 -17.04 -0.96
CA GLN A 5 9.57 -17.06 -0.51
C GLN A 5 9.40 -16.01 0.58
N ILE A 6 8.35 -15.18 0.44
CA ILE A 6 7.97 -14.18 1.43
C ILE A 6 6.87 -14.79 2.30
N GLU A 7 6.87 -14.48 3.59
CA GLU A 7 5.81 -14.91 4.50
C GLU A 7 4.47 -14.27 4.12
N GLU A 8 3.39 -15.01 4.37
CA GLU A 8 2.04 -14.49 4.18
C GLU A 8 1.77 -13.31 5.13
N VAL A 9 1.11 -12.28 4.62
CA VAL A 9 0.52 -11.19 5.42
C VAL A 9 -0.95 -11.55 5.67
N PRO A 10 -1.35 -11.93 6.90
CA PRO A 10 -2.71 -12.44 7.15
C PRO A 10 -3.82 -11.41 6.90
N GLU A 11 -3.55 -10.13 7.17
CA GLU A 11 -4.49 -9.04 6.94
C GLU A 11 -3.72 -7.74 6.63
N ALA A 12 -4.21 -6.98 5.65
CA ALA A 12 -3.67 -5.69 5.27
C ALA A 12 -4.80 -4.73 4.89
N VAL A 13 -4.62 -3.45 5.20
CA VAL A 13 -5.43 -2.39 4.61
C VAL A 13 -4.77 -1.97 3.31
N CYS A 14 -5.51 -2.08 2.21
CA CYS A 14 -5.01 -1.77 0.87
C CYS A 14 -5.70 -0.53 0.31
N THR A 15 -4.95 0.28 -0.43
CA THR A 15 -5.48 1.36 -1.26
C THR A 15 -4.77 1.38 -2.60
N VAL A 16 -5.38 2.06 -3.57
CA VAL A 16 -4.78 2.28 -4.88
C VAL A 16 -4.54 3.76 -5.06
N HIS A 17 -3.29 4.13 -5.30
CA HIS A 17 -2.88 5.47 -5.67
C HIS A 17 -2.81 5.58 -7.19
N ARG A 18 -3.56 6.54 -7.75
CA ARG A 18 -3.45 6.94 -9.16
C ARG A 18 -2.79 8.30 -9.24
N GLY A 19 -1.70 8.39 -9.99
CA GLY A 19 -0.93 9.61 -10.19
C GLY A 19 0.53 9.49 -9.78
N ALA A 20 1.24 10.62 -9.84
CA ALA A 20 2.67 10.72 -9.57
C ALA A 20 3.08 10.21 -8.18
N TYR A 21 4.29 9.66 -8.08
CA TYR A 21 4.83 9.12 -6.83
C TYR A 21 5.07 10.20 -5.76
N ALA A 22 5.26 11.47 -6.17
CA ALA A 22 5.37 12.61 -5.26
C ALA A 22 4.11 12.77 -4.38
N GLU A 23 2.98 12.23 -4.82
CA GLU A 23 1.68 12.33 -4.14
C GLU A 23 1.37 11.12 -3.24
N PHE A 24 2.28 10.13 -3.15
CA PHE A 24 2.15 8.98 -2.24
C PHE A 24 1.85 9.34 -0.78
N PRO A 25 2.38 10.45 -0.20
CA PRO A 25 1.99 10.87 1.14
C PRO A 25 0.48 10.93 1.37
N LYS A 26 -0.31 11.29 0.36
CA LYS A 26 -1.78 11.31 0.45
C LYS A 26 -2.36 9.91 0.68
N ALA A 27 -1.87 8.92 -0.06
CA ALA A 27 -2.33 7.54 0.05
C ALA A 27 -1.90 6.89 1.38
N TYR A 28 -0.66 7.11 1.83
CA TYR A 28 -0.21 6.62 3.13
C TYR A 28 -1.03 7.22 4.27
N VAL A 29 -1.26 8.54 4.26
CA VAL A 29 -2.09 9.20 5.28
C VAL A 29 -3.50 8.61 5.29
N ALA A 30 -4.12 8.41 4.12
CA ALA A 30 -5.45 7.82 4.04
C ALA A 30 -5.52 6.40 4.64
N VAL A 31 -4.52 5.56 4.35
CA VAL A 31 -4.48 4.19 4.89
C VAL A 31 -4.24 4.20 6.40
N ILE A 32 -3.31 5.03 6.89
CA ILE A 32 -3.04 5.14 8.34
C ILE A 32 -4.30 5.63 9.09
N GLN A 33 -4.96 6.68 8.57
CA GLN A 33 -6.20 7.18 9.15
C GLN A 33 -7.30 6.11 9.17
N PHE A 34 -7.40 5.28 8.12
CA PHE A 34 -8.33 4.17 8.12
C PHE A 34 -8.01 3.17 9.22
N VAL A 35 -6.74 2.79 9.38
CA VAL A 35 -6.30 1.86 10.44
C VAL A 35 -6.68 2.38 11.82
N GLU A 36 -6.34 3.64 12.12
CA GLU A 36 -6.61 4.28 13.41
C GLU A 36 -8.12 4.37 13.72
N ASN A 37 -8.93 4.70 12.71
CA ASN A 37 -10.37 4.90 12.89
C ASN A 37 -11.19 3.60 12.93
N ASN A 38 -10.62 2.47 12.50
CA ASN A 38 -11.36 1.19 12.38
C ASN A 38 -10.89 0.12 13.37
N GLY A 39 -10.11 0.48 14.39
CA GLY A 39 -9.71 -0.44 15.46
C GLY A 39 -8.67 -1.47 15.01
N TYR A 40 -7.78 -1.06 14.11
CA TYR A 40 -6.64 -1.87 13.67
C TYR A 40 -5.34 -1.33 14.25
N ARG A 41 -4.36 -2.22 14.36
CA ARG A 41 -2.97 -1.91 14.70
C ARG A 41 -2.09 -2.23 13.51
N ILE A 42 -1.13 -1.35 13.22
CA ILE A 42 -0.09 -1.59 12.21
C ILE A 42 0.87 -2.69 12.70
N LYS A 43 1.10 -3.70 11.86
CA LYS A 43 1.90 -4.89 12.17
C LYS A 43 3.20 -5.00 11.36
N GLY A 44 3.39 -4.16 10.35
CA GLY A 44 4.56 -4.25 9.47
C GLY A 44 4.78 -2.99 8.63
N PRO A 45 5.82 -3.00 7.79
CA PRO A 45 6.08 -1.92 6.85
C PRO A 45 5.06 -1.91 5.72
N PHE A 46 4.95 -0.78 5.02
CA PHE A 46 4.20 -0.71 3.76
C PHE A 46 4.79 -1.64 2.70
N CYS A 47 3.91 -2.16 1.83
CA CYS A 47 4.27 -2.82 0.59
C CYS A 47 3.64 -2.07 -0.59
N GLU A 48 4.42 -1.88 -1.66
CA GLU A 48 3.99 -1.17 -2.86
C GLU A 48 4.09 -2.08 -4.08
N SER A 49 2.97 -2.28 -4.76
CA SER A 49 2.90 -2.96 -6.04
C SER A 49 2.67 -1.93 -7.14
N TYR A 50 3.71 -1.61 -7.88
CA TYR A 50 3.63 -0.67 -8.99
C TYR A 50 3.08 -1.40 -10.23
N ILE A 51 1.84 -1.08 -10.60
CA ILE A 51 1.07 -1.77 -11.65
C ILE A 51 1.26 -1.05 -12.99
N ASP A 52 1.04 0.27 -12.99
CA ASP A 52 1.29 1.15 -14.13
C ASP A 52 2.32 2.21 -13.74
N GLY A 53 3.24 2.51 -14.66
CA GLY A 53 4.33 3.45 -14.41
C GLY A 53 5.04 3.87 -15.68
N ILE A 54 6.28 4.34 -15.52
CA ILE A 54 7.11 4.86 -16.63
C ILE A 54 7.33 3.85 -17.78
N TRP A 55 7.17 2.56 -17.53
CA TRP A 55 7.37 1.52 -18.54
C TRP A 55 6.17 1.33 -19.48
N ASN A 56 4.97 1.80 -19.12
CA ASN A 56 3.76 1.56 -19.91
C ASN A 56 2.78 2.74 -20.01
N LYS A 57 3.05 3.87 -19.34
CA LYS A 57 2.23 5.09 -19.38
C LYS A 57 3.04 6.30 -19.81
N GLU A 58 2.42 7.16 -20.62
CA GLU A 58 3.04 8.41 -21.11
C GLU A 58 2.95 9.55 -20.08
N SER A 59 1.89 9.57 -19.26
CA SER A 59 1.68 10.57 -18.21
C SER A 59 1.76 9.97 -16.81
N GLU A 60 2.37 10.69 -15.86
CA GLU A 60 2.42 10.30 -14.44
C GLU A 60 1.01 10.25 -13.82
N GLU A 61 0.03 10.97 -14.37
CA GLU A 61 -1.37 10.95 -13.92
C GLU A 61 -2.04 9.59 -14.12
N GLU A 62 -1.52 8.77 -15.03
CA GLU A 62 -2.02 7.43 -15.31
C GLU A 62 -1.32 6.34 -14.51
N TRP A 63 -0.24 6.66 -13.80
CA TRP A 63 0.48 5.68 -12.98
C TRP A 63 -0.43 5.13 -11.90
N LEU A 64 -0.25 3.85 -11.59
CA LEU A 64 -1.11 3.10 -10.69
C LEU A 64 -0.26 2.26 -9.76
N THR A 65 -0.34 2.52 -8.46
CA THR A 65 0.38 1.77 -7.44
C THR A 65 -0.60 1.33 -6.36
N GLU A 66 -0.61 0.04 -6.04
CA GLU A 66 -1.30 -0.46 -4.86
C GLU A 66 -0.39 -0.33 -3.65
N ILE A 67 -0.89 0.27 -2.58
CA ILE A 67 -0.21 0.41 -1.29
C ILE A 67 -0.93 -0.46 -0.28
N GLN A 68 -0.18 -1.33 0.39
CA GLN A 68 -0.70 -2.26 1.39
C GLN A 68 -0.02 -1.98 2.73
N LEU A 69 -0.81 -1.90 3.80
CA LEU A 69 -0.31 -1.76 5.16
C LEU A 69 -0.73 -2.98 6.00
N PRO A 70 0.21 -3.86 6.38
CA PRO A 70 -0.08 -5.00 7.25
C PRO A 70 -0.68 -4.57 8.58
N VAL A 71 -1.79 -5.21 8.97
CA VAL A 71 -2.52 -4.88 10.20
C VAL A 71 -2.94 -6.10 11.00
N GLU A 72 -3.37 -5.87 12.22
CA GLU A 72 -4.15 -6.82 13.02
C GLU A 72 -5.29 -6.09 13.74
N LYS A 73 -6.42 -6.76 13.93
CA LYS A 73 -7.54 -6.21 14.68
C LYS A 73 -7.19 -6.10 16.16
N ILE A 74 -7.44 -4.93 16.74
CA ILE A 74 -7.30 -4.73 18.19
C ILE A 74 -8.43 -5.51 18.85
N SER A 75 -8.08 -6.64 19.47
CA SER A 75 -9.02 -7.37 20.34
C SER A 75 -9.19 -6.57 21.62
N GLY A 76 -10.44 -6.26 21.99
CA GLY A 76 -10.79 -5.61 23.25
C GLY A 76 -10.61 -6.53 24.46
#